data_AF-A0A496R461-F1
#
_entry.id   AF-A0A496R461-F1
#
_cell.length_a   1.000
_cell.length_b   1.000
_cell.length_c   1.000
_cell.angle_alpha   90.00
_cell.angle_beta   90.00
_cell.angle_gamma   90.00
#
_symmetry.space_group_name_H-M   'P 1'
#
loop_
_entity.id
_entity.type
_entity.pdbx_description
1 polymer ?
#
loop_
_entity_poly.entity_id
_entity_poly.type
_entity_poly.pdbx_seq_one_letter_code
_entity_poly.pdbx_strand_id
1 'polypeptide(L)' 'MSSSRKLTKAEIIDSIREEVDLDRGDIHRVLDSFFKNVKGALAEDKIIELRGFGTFE' A
#
# COMPACT_ATOMS: atom_id res chain seq x y z
N MET A 1 8.55 27.42 4.97
CA MET A 1 8.79 26.09 4.39
C MET A 1 7.91 25.09 5.13
N SER A 2 6.80 24.63 4.54
CA SER A 2 6.00 23.55 5.13
C SER A 2 5.45 22.69 3.99
N SER A 3 6.08 21.54 3.78
CA SER A 3 5.61 20.50 2.86
C SER A 3 5.73 19.10 3.47
N SER A 4 5.77 18.98 4.81
CA SER A 4 6.13 17.75 5.51
C SER A 4 4.93 16.93 6.02
N ARG A 5 3.80 16.91 5.31
CA ARG A 5 2.58 16.17 5.75
C ARG A 5 2.05 15.13 4.78
N LYS A 6 2.63 15.00 3.59
CA LYS A 6 2.15 14.05 2.58
C LYS A 6 3.14 12.89 2.50
N LEU A 7 2.67 11.68 2.84
CA LEU A 7 3.35 10.44 2.51
C LEU A 7 2.82 9.95 1.17
N THR A 8 3.71 9.79 0.20
CA THR A 8 3.40 9.36 -1.16
C THR A 8 3.69 7.87 -1.35
N LYS A 9 3.11 7.27 -2.39
CA LYS A 9 3.42 5.89 -2.78
C LYS A 9 4.93 5.70 -3.03
N ALA A 10 5.59 6.70 -3.62
CA ALA A 10 7.03 6.65 -3.88
C ALA A 10 7.82 6.54 -2.57
N GLU A 11 7.49 7.36 -1.57
CA GLU A 11 8.12 7.32 -0.25
C GLU A 11 7.83 5.99 0.47
N ILE A 12 6.62 5.44 0.37
CA ILE A 12 6.30 4.11 0.92
C ILE A 12 7.17 3.02 0.27
N ILE A 13 7.34 3.06 -1.06
CA ILE A 13 8.21 2.12 -1.77
C ILE A 13 9.65 2.24 -1.29
N ASP A 14 10.13 3.47 -1.12
CA ASP A 14 11.49 3.74 -0.66
C ASP A 14 11.70 3.22 0.77
N SER A 15 10.74 3.43 1.68
CA SER A 15 10.78 2.86 3.04
C SER A 15 10.78 1.33 3.05
N ILE A 16 9.91 0.68 2.26
CA ILE A 16 9.88 -0.80 2.20
C ILE A 16 11.23 -1.34 1.71
N ARG A 17 11.84 -0.70 0.71
CA ARG A 17 13.14 -1.12 0.16
C ARG A 17 14.26 -1.08 1.21
N GLU A 18 14.18 -0.22 2.21
CA GLU A 18 15.15 -0.18 3.31
C GLU A 18 15.00 -1.37 4.27
N GLU A 19 13.82 -1.98 4.32
CA GLU A 19 13.47 -3.07 5.24
C GLU A 19 13.59 -4.47 4.59
N VAL A 20 13.50 -4.55 3.27
CA VAL A 20 13.48 -5.83 2.53
C VAL A 20 14.46 -5.83 1.36
N ASP A 21 15.04 -7.00 1.08
CA ASP A 21 15.93 -7.20 -0.08
C ASP A 21 15.13 -7.48 -1.36
N LEU A 22 14.36 -6.47 -1.79
CA LEU A 22 13.63 -6.48 -3.06
C LEU A 22 13.95 -5.23 -3.86
N ASP A 23 13.91 -5.35 -5.19
CA ASP A 23 14.09 -4.19 -6.04
C ASP A 23 12.83 -3.29 -6.04
N ARG A 24 13.05 -2.02 -6.43
CA ARG A 24 11.99 -1.00 -6.44
C ARG A 24 10.81 -1.40 -7.35
N GLY A 25 11.10 -2.08 -8.45
CA GLY A 25 10.10 -2.53 -9.41
C GLY A 25 9.21 -3.63 -8.84
N ASP A 26 9.79 -4.58 -8.13
CA ASP A 26 9.05 -5.66 -7.46
C ASP A 26 8.14 -5.12 -6.37
N ILE A 27 8.64 -4.23 -5.51
CA ILE A 27 7.82 -3.56 -4.48
C ILE A 27 6.65 -2.79 -5.14
N HIS A 28 6.91 -2.10 -6.25
CA HIS A 28 5.88 -1.38 -6.98
C HIS A 28 4.78 -2.31 -7.50
N ARG A 29 5.15 -3.46 -8.09
CA ARG A 29 4.20 -4.47 -8.60
C ARG A 29 3.38 -5.08 -7.46
N VAL A 30 4.00 -5.40 -6.33
CA VAL A 30 3.31 -5.94 -5.15
C VAL A 30 2.28 -4.94 -4.63
N LEU A 31 2.65 -3.67 -4.46
CA LEU A 31 1.73 -2.63 -4.00
C LEU A 31 0.58 -2.40 -4.98
N ASP A 32 0.84 -2.36 -6.28
CA ASP A 32 -0.25 -2.23 -7.28
C ASP A 32 -1.21 -3.41 -7.23
N SER A 33 -0.68 -4.63 -7.12
CA SER A 33 -1.49 -5.84 -6.98
C SER A 33 -2.32 -5.81 -5.70
N PHE A 34 -1.73 -5.40 -4.57
CA PHE A 34 -2.43 -5.23 -3.30
C PHE A 34 -3.59 -4.23 -3.44
N PHE A 35 -3.33 -3.02 -3.96
CA PHE A 35 -4.38 -2.02 -4.15
C PHE A 35 -5.46 -2.47 -5.12
N LYS A 36 -5.11 -3.21 -6.17
CA LYS A 36 -6.10 -3.77 -7.11
C LYS A 36 -7.05 -4.73 -6.38
N ASN A 37 -6.52 -5.65 -5.57
CA ASN A 37 -7.34 -6.59 -4.81
C ASN A 37 -8.23 -5.88 -3.78
N VAL A 38 -7.68 -4.93 -3.03
CA VAL A 38 -8.44 -4.15 -2.04
C VAL A 38 -9.59 -3.38 -2.70
N LYS A 39 -9.31 -2.65 -3.79
CA LYS A 39 -10.34 -1.93 -4.53
C LYS A 39 -11.40 -2.85 -5.13
N GLY A 40 -10.98 -4.01 -5.65
CA GLY A 40 -11.90 -5.01 -6.20
C GLY A 40 -12.86 -5.55 -5.15
N ALA A 41 -12.35 -5.88 -3.96
CA ALA A 41 -13.18 -6.35 -2.86
C ALA A 41 -14.17 -5.26 -2.37
N LEU A 42 -13.73 -4.00 -2.23
CA LEU A 42 -14.63 -2.90 -1.88
C LEU A 42 -15.71 -2.65 -2.94
N ALA A 43 -15.37 -2.76 -4.23
CA ALA A 43 -16.35 -2.63 -5.31
C ALA A 43 -17.39 -3.75 -5.34
N GLU A 44 -17.14 -4.87 -4.66
CA GLU A 44 -18.06 -5.99 -4.48
C GLU A 44 -18.76 -5.94 -3.10
N ASP A 45 -18.72 -4.80 -2.41
CA ASP A 45 -19.27 -4.58 -1.05
C ASP A 45 -18.76 -5.61 -0.02
N LYS A 46 -17.53 -6.11 -0.20
CA LYS A 46 -16.89 -7.05 0.74
C LYS A 46 -16.19 -6.29 1.85
N ILE A 47 -16.39 -6.77 3.08
CA ILE A 47 -15.61 -6.35 4.25
C ILE A 47 -14.20 -6.92 4.14
N ILE A 48 -13.20 -6.05 4.23
CA ILE A 48 -11.78 -6.40 4.20
C ILE A 48 -11.17 -6.17 5.58
N GLU A 49 -10.76 -7.25 6.23
CA GLU A 49 -10.08 -7.18 7.52
C GLU A 49 -8.55 -7.28 7.34
N LEU A 50 -7.84 -6.21 7.67
CA LEU A 50 -6.37 -6.16 7.73
C LEU A 50 -5.95 -6.09 9.20
N ARG A 51 -5.79 -7.26 9.84
CA ARG A 51 -5.48 -7.36 11.27
C ARG A 51 -4.24 -6.53 11.62
N GLY A 52 -4.37 -5.69 12.67
CA GLY A 52 -3.31 -4.78 13.10
C GLY A 52 -3.30 -3.43 12.36
N PHE A 53 -4.16 -3.24 11.37
CA PHE A 53 -4.33 -1.99 10.63
C PHE A 53 -5.77 -1.47 10.72
N GLY A 54 -6.75 -2.30 10.37
CA GLY A 54 -8.16 -1.94 10.46
C GLY A 54 -9.05 -2.79 9.57
N THR A 55 -10.31 -2.39 9.51
CA THR A 55 -11.35 -2.98 8.66
C THR A 55 -11.81 -1.93 7.66
N PHE A 56 -12.01 -2.36 6.41
CA PHE A 56 -12.53 -1.52 5.33
C PHE A 56 -13.83 -2.14 4.81
N GLU A 57 -14.83 -1.29 4.62
CA GLU A 57 -16.18 -1.64 4.16
C GLU A 57 -16.70 -0.56 3.20
#